data_AF-A0A2H6NDY4-F1
#
_entry.id   AF-A0A2H6NDY4-F1
#
_cell.length_a   1.000
_cell.length_b   1.000
_cell.length_c   1.000
_cell.angle_alpha   90.00
_cell.angle_beta   90.00
_cell.angle_gamma   90.00
#
_symmetry.space_group_name_H-M   'P 1'
#
loop_
_entity.id
_entity.type
_entity.pdbx_description
1 polymer ?
#
loop_
_entity_poly.entity_id
_entity_poly.type
_entity_poly.pdbx_seq_one_letter_code
_entity_poly.pdbx_strand_id
1 'polypeptide(L)'
;GRNQALMADYVDSGYERGNLNPSCLHKEDHYVATHTLTNAMPLSPPFQELWHWEVEQLVSHGLAPHCQNGKDLHLLSGAMPSSVKVKDKIAVPKNVWLAACCDNGAETWSVGFIKEADVESRLEDLTVEALERKLPAGAELFKDHCGQDRQDPKKLETVLRSVKEIQAKKPQAHAKKPTQSKHTQTAKEESGFLKNLCHFIVTPIWKLVKLVCYLICQLVKGVWCLLKCIVQKIFSGVCTFIKGITTALLDIFICLARVGVSILNGIAKNIYNVLMVTYRILSVPVNLILDIVSFPFYTLGAIPGVLKDIASGIGGAFILVINATTSLVKGLNHVVSFLASKILPTTVF
;
A
#
# COMPACT_ATOMS: atom_id res chain seq x y z
N GLY A 1 10.77 17.96 37.47
CA GLY A 1 11.26 16.59 37.35
C GLY A 1 12.74 16.66 37.06
N ARG A 2 13.47 15.57 37.36
CA ARG A 2 14.88 15.45 36.98
C ARG A 2 15.05 15.10 35.50
N ASN A 3 14.16 14.24 34.98
CA ASN A 3 14.25 13.70 33.61
C ASN A 3 13.11 14.16 32.69
N GLN A 4 12.19 15.00 33.19
CA GLN A 4 11.03 15.48 32.45
C GLN A 4 10.71 16.91 32.87
N ALA A 5 10.25 17.69 31.88
CA ALA A 5 9.72 19.03 32.06
C ALA A 5 8.54 19.06 33.04
N LEU A 6 8.42 20.17 33.77
CA LEU A 6 7.24 20.53 34.57
C LEU A 6 6.55 21.73 33.93
N MET A 7 5.27 21.94 34.28
CA MET A 7 4.55 23.14 33.85
C MET A 7 5.26 24.42 34.29
N ALA A 8 5.84 24.42 35.50
CA ALA A 8 6.60 25.54 36.04
C ALA A 8 7.86 25.88 35.21
N ASP A 9 8.42 24.93 34.45
CA ASP A 9 9.59 25.20 33.61
C ASP A 9 9.24 26.11 32.41
N TYR A 10 7.99 26.12 31.96
CA TYR A 10 7.50 26.95 30.86
C TYR A 10 7.04 28.35 31.31
N VAL A 11 6.70 28.52 32.59
CA VAL A 11 6.25 29.81 33.14
C VAL A 11 7.37 30.84 33.03
N ASP A 12 7.03 32.01 32.45
CA ASP A 12 7.95 33.12 32.20
C ASP A 12 9.25 32.69 31.47
N SER A 13 9.16 31.68 30.61
CA SER A 13 10.30 31.20 29.81
C SER A 13 10.42 31.92 28.47
N GLY A 14 9.32 32.51 27.98
CA GLY A 14 9.21 33.00 26.61
C GLY A 14 8.97 31.91 25.57
N TYR A 15 8.79 30.65 25.99
CA TYR A 15 8.51 29.51 25.13
C TYR A 15 7.16 28.87 25.47
N GLU A 16 6.50 28.37 24.45
CA GLU A 16 5.25 27.62 24.52
C GLU A 16 5.48 26.13 24.28
N ARG A 17 4.47 25.33 24.61
CA ARG A 17 4.49 23.88 24.38
C ARG A 17 4.09 23.59 22.94
N GLY A 18 5.01 23.08 22.14
CA GLY A 18 4.73 22.47 20.84
C GLY A 18 4.58 20.96 20.97
N ASN A 19 3.49 20.39 20.43
CA ASN A 19 3.27 18.95 20.47
C ASN A 19 4.19 18.24 19.45
N LEU A 20 4.77 17.11 19.84
CA LEU A 20 5.51 16.21 18.95
C LEU A 20 4.52 15.34 18.16
N ASN A 21 3.78 14.46 18.84
CA ASN A 21 2.70 13.68 18.23
C ASN A 21 1.48 14.60 17.95
N PRO A 22 1.08 14.79 16.68
CA PRO A 22 -0.04 15.65 16.31
C PRO A 22 -1.37 15.07 16.79
N SER A 23 -2.25 15.92 17.30
CA SER A 23 -3.54 15.48 17.86
C SER A 23 -4.60 15.15 16.80
N CYS A 24 -4.43 15.58 15.56
CA CYS A 24 -5.46 15.53 14.51
C CYS A 24 -5.86 14.11 14.06
N LEU A 25 -5.06 13.09 14.37
CA LEU A 25 -5.39 11.68 14.11
C LEU A 25 -6.02 10.98 15.32
N HIS A 26 -5.97 11.58 16.51
CA HIS A 26 -6.39 10.94 17.76
C HIS A 26 -7.79 11.38 18.17
N LYS A 27 -8.54 10.45 18.78
CA LYS A 27 -9.88 10.70 19.33
C LYS A 27 -9.88 10.40 20.83
N GLU A 28 -10.81 11.04 21.55
CA GLU A 28 -11.10 10.74 22.96
C GLU A 28 -9.83 10.76 23.85
N ASP A 29 -9.57 9.70 24.61
CA ASP A 29 -8.48 9.65 25.57
C ASP A 29 -7.09 9.79 24.91
N HIS A 30 -6.93 9.30 23.68
CA HIS A 30 -5.69 9.43 22.93
C HIS A 30 -5.42 10.90 22.54
N TYR A 31 -6.47 11.69 22.29
CA TYR A 31 -6.33 13.12 22.06
C TYR A 31 -5.80 13.82 23.32
N VAL A 32 -6.32 13.49 24.50
CA VAL A 32 -5.86 14.08 25.77
C VAL A 32 -4.39 13.71 26.05
N ALA A 33 -3.98 12.47 25.75
CA ALA A 33 -2.61 12.02 25.93
C ALA A 33 -1.58 12.82 25.10
N THR A 34 -1.98 13.39 23.96
CA THR A 34 -1.08 14.23 23.12
C THR A 34 -0.68 15.55 23.80
N HIS A 35 -1.38 15.98 24.85
CA HIS A 35 -1.12 17.23 25.57
C HIS A 35 -0.21 17.04 26.81
N THR A 36 0.37 15.85 26.97
CA THR A 36 1.32 15.55 28.06
C THR A 36 2.67 16.23 27.83
N LEU A 37 3.39 16.57 28.91
CA LEU A 37 4.72 17.21 28.81
C LEU A 37 5.80 16.30 28.23
N THR A 38 5.62 14.98 28.28
CA THR A 38 6.49 14.01 27.59
C THR A 38 6.34 14.08 26.07
N ASN A 39 5.24 14.63 25.56
CA ASN A 39 4.97 14.83 24.15
C ASN A 39 5.14 16.30 23.71
N ALA A 40 5.82 17.12 24.51
CA ALA A 40 5.97 18.55 24.26
C ALA A 40 7.43 18.98 24.15
N MET A 41 7.69 19.92 23.24
CA MET A 41 8.96 20.61 23.08
C MET A 41 8.76 22.13 23.22
N PRO A 42 9.75 22.88 23.73
CA PRO A 42 9.64 24.33 23.85
C PRO A 42 9.82 24.99 22.48
N LEU A 43 8.82 25.74 22.03
CA LEU A 43 8.84 26.50 20.77
C LEU A 43 8.57 27.98 21.05
N SER A 44 9.14 28.87 20.25
CA SER A 44 8.74 30.28 20.35
C SER A 44 7.26 30.42 19.99
N PRO A 45 6.50 31.32 20.63
CA PRO A 45 5.05 31.45 20.38
C PRO A 45 4.65 31.56 18.89
N PRO A 46 5.28 32.41 18.06
CA PRO A 46 4.88 32.52 16.65
C PRO A 46 5.23 31.26 15.85
N PHE A 47 6.34 30.60 16.16
CA PHE A 47 6.69 29.34 15.52
C PHE A 47 5.80 28.18 15.97
N GLN A 48 5.38 28.16 17.23
CA GLN A 48 4.48 27.13 17.77
C GLN A 48 3.14 27.13 17.03
N GLU A 49 2.53 28.31 16.84
CA GLU A 49 1.27 28.47 16.11
C GLU A 49 1.42 28.04 14.65
N LEU A 50 2.50 28.48 14.00
CA LEU A 50 2.82 28.11 12.62
C LEU A 50 3.02 26.60 12.44
N TRP A 51 3.88 26.00 13.26
CA TRP A 51 4.18 24.57 13.22
C TRP A 51 2.93 23.72 13.46
N HIS A 52 2.11 24.09 14.44
CA HIS A 52 0.86 23.38 14.72
C HIS A 52 -0.07 23.40 13.51
N TRP A 53 -0.27 24.58 12.90
CA TRP A 53 -1.09 24.72 11.71
C TRP A 53 -0.52 23.94 10.52
N GLU A 54 0.77 24.07 10.23
CA GLU A 54 1.42 23.37 9.10
C GLU A 54 1.28 21.86 9.23
N VAL A 55 1.56 21.31 10.42
CA VAL A 55 1.49 19.86 10.67
C VAL A 55 0.05 19.37 10.62
N GLU A 56 -0.92 20.11 11.17
CA GLU A 56 -2.33 19.74 11.09
C GLU A 56 -2.82 19.73 9.63
N GLN A 57 -2.49 20.77 8.84
CA GLN A 57 -2.85 20.80 7.43
C GLN A 57 -2.18 19.67 6.65
N LEU A 58 -0.88 19.45 6.88
CA LEU A 58 -0.11 18.41 6.23
C LEU A 58 -0.70 17.02 6.52
N VAL A 59 -0.93 16.70 7.79
CA VAL A 59 -1.43 15.37 8.19
C VAL A 59 -2.86 15.16 7.72
N SER A 60 -3.76 16.11 7.99
CA SER A 60 -5.20 15.93 7.73
C SER A 60 -5.56 16.02 6.24
N HIS A 61 -4.81 16.78 5.44
CA HIS A 61 -5.14 17.01 4.03
C HIS A 61 -4.08 16.48 3.06
N GLY A 62 -2.81 16.54 3.43
CA GLY A 62 -1.70 16.10 2.58
C GLY A 62 -1.36 14.61 2.68
N LEU A 63 -1.61 13.98 3.84
CA LEU A 63 -1.15 12.61 4.12
C LEU A 63 -2.32 11.63 4.32
N ALA A 64 -3.19 11.90 5.30
CA ALA A 64 -4.26 10.96 5.68
C ALA A 64 -5.19 10.55 4.52
N PRO A 65 -5.66 11.46 3.64
CA PRO A 65 -6.51 11.09 2.51
C PRO A 65 -5.85 10.11 1.53
N HIS A 66 -4.51 10.13 1.47
CA HIS A 66 -3.72 9.25 0.63
C HIS A 66 -3.29 7.95 1.33
N CYS A 67 -3.82 7.70 2.53
CA CYS A 67 -3.57 6.48 3.31
C CYS A 67 -4.83 6.02 4.05
N GLN A 68 -5.88 5.64 3.32
CA GLN A 68 -7.17 5.20 3.87
C GLN A 68 -7.74 6.14 4.95
N ASN A 69 -7.67 7.45 4.71
CA ASN A 69 -8.08 8.48 5.67
C ASN A 69 -7.37 8.37 7.04
N GLY A 70 -6.10 7.97 7.03
CA GLY A 70 -5.23 7.89 8.20
C GLY A 70 -5.25 6.55 8.94
N LYS A 71 -5.98 5.54 8.45
CA LYS A 71 -6.12 4.25 9.15
C LYS A 71 -4.80 3.47 9.25
N ASP A 72 -4.05 3.42 8.15
CA ASP A 72 -2.75 2.72 8.05
C ASP A 72 -1.59 3.72 7.97
N LEU A 73 -1.82 4.95 8.45
CA LEU A 73 -0.83 6.03 8.45
C LEU A 73 -0.07 6.02 9.77
N HIS A 74 1.23 5.77 9.68
CA HIS A 74 2.15 5.77 10.80
C HIS A 74 2.98 7.05 10.77
N LEU A 75 2.99 7.78 11.90
CA LEU A 75 3.76 9.01 12.05
C LEU A 75 4.86 8.84 13.10
N LEU A 76 6.06 9.28 12.74
CA LEU A 76 7.16 9.51 13.67
C LEU A 76 7.44 11.01 13.66
N SER A 77 7.70 11.59 14.82
CA SER A 77 8.00 13.02 14.95
C SER A 77 9.10 13.22 15.96
N GLY A 78 9.83 14.31 15.83
CA GLY A 78 10.88 14.63 16.76
C GLY A 78 11.41 16.04 16.60
N ALA A 79 12.37 16.35 17.46
CA ALA A 79 13.05 17.63 17.48
C ALA A 79 14.54 17.39 17.68
N MET A 80 15.37 18.13 16.95
CA MET A 80 16.81 18.11 17.14
C MET A 80 17.21 19.26 18.06
N PRO A 81 17.88 18.99 19.19
CA PRO A 81 18.17 19.99 20.19
C PRO A 81 19.18 21.03 19.68
N SER A 82 19.00 22.28 20.08
CA SER A 82 20.03 23.33 20.00
C SER A 82 20.82 23.41 21.31
N SER A 83 21.77 24.34 21.39
CA SER A 83 22.47 24.68 22.63
C SER A 83 21.61 25.52 23.59
N VAL A 84 20.53 26.14 23.11
CA VAL A 84 19.63 26.97 23.92
C VAL A 84 18.75 26.08 24.80
N LYS A 85 18.60 26.45 26.08
CA LYS A 85 17.78 25.70 27.03
C LYS A 85 16.82 26.60 27.79
N VAL A 86 15.58 26.15 27.97
CA VAL A 86 14.62 26.73 28.90
C VAL A 86 14.99 26.31 30.31
N LYS A 87 15.23 27.31 31.17
CA LYS A 87 15.60 27.14 32.59
C LYS A 87 16.75 26.14 32.79
N ASP A 88 17.74 26.15 31.88
CA ASP A 88 18.90 25.22 31.83
C ASP A 88 18.55 23.72 31.79
N LYS A 89 17.29 23.37 31.52
CA LYS A 89 16.78 22.01 31.63
C LYS A 89 16.26 21.44 30.33
N ILE A 90 15.48 22.21 29.58
CA ILE A 90 14.77 21.71 28.39
C ILE A 90 15.42 22.33 27.15
N ALA A 91 16.00 21.51 26.27
CA ALA A 91 16.61 22.01 25.04
C ALA A 91 15.55 22.58 24.09
N VAL A 92 15.77 23.79 23.61
CA VAL A 92 15.01 24.40 22.52
C VAL A 92 15.47 23.76 21.22
N PRO A 93 14.56 23.30 20.35
CA PRO A 93 14.96 22.62 19.13
C PRO A 93 15.58 23.61 18.14
N LYS A 94 16.63 23.16 17.44
CA LYS A 94 17.14 23.83 16.23
C LYS A 94 16.27 23.46 15.01
N ASN A 95 15.82 22.22 14.96
CA ASN A 95 14.98 21.69 13.90
C ASN A 95 13.86 20.84 14.49
N VAL A 96 12.74 20.81 13.80
CA VAL A 96 11.62 19.91 14.05
C VAL A 96 11.39 19.07 12.81
N TRP A 97 10.93 17.83 13.01
CA TRP A 97 10.75 16.90 11.90
C TRP A 97 9.55 15.98 12.12
N LEU A 98 9.01 15.49 11.01
CA LEU A 98 7.92 14.53 10.93
C LEU A 98 8.24 13.54 9.82
N ALA A 99 8.09 12.25 10.05
CA ALA A 99 8.16 11.22 9.03
C ALA A 99 6.82 10.49 8.98
N ALA A 100 6.37 10.17 7.77
CA ALA A 100 5.12 9.49 7.52
C ALA A 100 5.36 8.23 6.70
N CYS A 101 4.66 7.16 7.07
CA CYS A 101 4.66 5.87 6.38
C CYS A 101 3.21 5.43 6.24
N CYS A 102 2.82 5.07 5.03
CA CYS A 102 1.59 4.34 4.77
C CYS A 102 1.96 2.94 4.31
N ASP A 103 1.45 1.91 4.98
CA ASP A 103 1.60 0.53 4.54
C ASP A 103 0.28 -0.22 4.75
N ASN A 104 -0.50 -0.36 3.67
CA ASN A 104 -1.77 -1.08 3.71
C ASN A 104 -1.72 -2.46 3.03
N GLY A 105 -0.51 -2.96 2.73
CA GLY A 105 -0.29 -4.23 2.05
C GLY A 105 -0.48 -4.23 0.52
N ALA A 106 -1.11 -3.19 -0.05
CA ALA A 106 -1.25 -3.01 -1.50
C ALA A 106 -0.49 -1.78 -2.03
N GLU A 107 -0.48 -0.71 -1.24
CA GLU A 107 0.17 0.55 -1.54
C GLU A 107 1.05 0.93 -0.35
N THR A 108 2.34 1.16 -0.62
CA THR A 108 3.29 1.55 0.41
C THR A 108 4.01 2.82 -0.04
N TRP A 109 4.09 3.82 0.83
CA TRP A 109 4.86 5.04 0.57
C TRP A 109 5.38 5.64 1.87
N SER A 110 6.50 6.36 1.78
CA SER A 110 7.04 7.08 2.93
C SER A 110 7.73 8.37 2.53
N VAL A 111 7.65 9.36 3.42
CA VAL A 111 8.18 10.71 3.21
C VAL A 111 8.58 11.33 4.55
N GLY A 112 9.68 12.06 4.54
CA GLY A 112 10.17 12.83 5.67
C GLY A 112 9.92 14.32 5.46
N PHE A 113 9.77 15.04 6.57
CA PHE A 113 9.62 16.49 6.62
C PHE A 113 10.52 17.06 7.69
N ILE A 114 11.19 18.17 7.38
CA ILE A 114 12.05 18.86 8.33
C ILE A 114 11.91 20.38 8.18
N LYS A 115 11.98 21.10 9.29
CA LYS A 115 11.94 22.56 9.34
C LYS A 115 12.92 23.06 10.39
N GLU A 116 13.59 24.18 10.13
CA GLU A 116 14.30 24.90 11.18
C GLU A 116 13.28 25.50 12.16
N ALA A 117 13.62 25.62 13.44
CA ALA A 117 12.71 26.16 14.45
C ALA A 117 12.59 27.70 14.36
N ASP A 118 12.31 28.20 13.16
CA ASP A 118 12.24 29.60 12.77
C ASP A 118 11.03 29.83 11.84
N VAL A 119 10.36 30.96 12.03
CA VAL A 119 9.12 31.33 11.32
C VAL A 119 9.33 31.61 9.84
N GLU A 120 10.52 32.10 9.48
CA GLU A 120 10.88 32.41 8.09
C GLU A 120 11.34 31.18 7.32
N SER A 121 11.72 30.11 8.04
CA SER A 121 12.13 28.87 7.43
C SER A 121 10.95 28.16 6.74
N ARG A 122 11.26 27.36 5.72
CA ARG A 122 10.25 26.57 5.00
C ARG A 122 10.27 25.13 5.46
N LEU A 123 9.10 24.50 5.46
CA LEU A 123 8.99 23.06 5.62
C LEU A 123 9.53 22.36 4.37
N GLU A 124 10.56 21.55 4.53
CA GLU A 124 11.18 20.76 3.46
C GLU A 124 10.64 19.33 3.52
N ASP A 125 10.25 18.78 2.37
CA ASP A 125 10.01 17.36 2.13
C ASP A 125 11.29 16.67 1.67
N LEU A 126 11.55 15.48 2.22
CA LEU A 126 12.72 14.66 1.98
C LEU A 126 12.30 13.20 1.82
N THR A 127 13.17 12.38 1.23
CA THR A 127 13.07 10.93 1.42
C THR A 127 13.34 10.59 2.89
N VAL A 128 12.81 9.46 3.38
CA VAL A 128 13.08 9.00 4.75
C VAL A 128 14.59 8.85 4.98
N GLU A 129 15.31 8.27 4.02
CA GLU A 129 16.77 8.13 4.08
C GLU A 129 17.49 9.49 4.17
N ALA A 130 17.05 10.49 3.41
CA ALA A 130 17.64 11.82 3.49
C ALA A 130 17.34 12.50 4.84
N LEU A 131 16.17 12.23 5.43
CA LEU A 131 15.85 12.68 6.78
C LEU A 131 16.75 11.99 7.82
N GLU A 132 16.91 10.67 7.77
CA GLU A 132 17.78 9.89 8.68
C GLU A 132 19.23 10.40 8.67
N ARG A 133 19.77 10.74 7.49
CA ARG A 133 21.10 11.34 7.37
C ARG A 133 21.23 12.71 8.04
N LYS A 134 20.12 13.44 8.21
CA LYS A 134 20.08 14.71 8.96
C LYS A 134 19.89 14.48 10.47
N LEU A 135 19.37 13.33 10.90
CA LEU A 135 19.15 13.00 12.30
C LEU A 135 20.47 12.63 13.01
N PRO A 136 20.55 12.76 14.35
CA PRO A 136 21.70 12.28 15.10
C PRO A 136 22.00 10.80 14.82
N ALA A 137 23.29 10.43 14.79
CA ALA A 137 23.76 9.14 14.30
C ALA A 137 23.02 7.94 14.92
N GLY A 138 22.53 7.03 14.05
CA GLY A 138 21.90 5.77 14.44
C GLY A 138 20.37 5.74 14.39
N ALA A 139 19.70 6.78 13.86
CA ALA A 139 18.26 6.75 13.65
C ALA A 139 17.91 5.91 12.41
N GLU A 140 17.18 4.82 12.62
CA GLU A 140 16.54 4.00 11.58
C GLU A 140 15.02 4.16 11.72
N LEU A 141 14.41 4.94 10.83
CA LEU A 141 12.99 5.21 10.78
C LEU A 141 12.29 4.10 9.98
N PHE A 142 11.19 3.58 10.54
CA PHE A 142 10.38 2.53 9.91
C PHE A 142 11.18 1.28 9.48
N LYS A 143 12.07 0.79 10.36
CA LYS A 143 12.98 -0.35 10.09
C LYS A 143 12.36 -1.56 9.37
N ASP A 144 11.13 -1.94 9.73
CA ASP A 144 10.51 -3.18 9.26
C ASP A 144 9.51 -2.97 8.08
N HIS A 145 9.05 -1.74 7.84
CA HIS A 145 7.96 -1.42 6.91
C HIS A 145 8.20 -0.07 6.22
N CYS A 146 7.69 0.16 5.00
CA CYS A 146 7.89 1.43 4.27
C CYS A 146 9.35 1.80 3.90
N GLY A 147 10.25 0.81 3.76
CA GLY A 147 11.58 0.99 3.17
C GLY A 147 11.54 1.39 1.69
N GLN A 148 12.67 1.90 1.17
CA GLN A 148 12.78 2.39 -0.22
C GLN A 148 12.42 1.34 -1.28
N ASP A 149 12.63 0.06 -1.00
CA ASP A 149 12.38 -1.08 -1.88
C ASP A 149 10.89 -1.39 -2.08
N ARG A 150 10.03 -0.91 -1.17
CA ARG A 150 8.57 -1.17 -1.20
C ARG A 150 7.73 0.02 -1.67
N GLN A 151 8.35 1.16 -1.99
CA GLN A 151 7.61 2.38 -2.33
C GLN A 151 6.91 2.28 -3.69
N ASP A 152 5.63 2.66 -3.76
CA ASP A 152 4.91 2.93 -5.00
C ASP A 152 5.25 4.35 -5.49
N PRO A 153 5.99 4.51 -6.60
CA PRO A 153 6.44 5.82 -7.07
C PRO A 153 5.28 6.73 -7.49
N LYS A 154 4.21 6.16 -8.07
CA LYS A 154 3.05 6.94 -8.56
C LYS A 154 2.24 7.47 -7.40
N LYS A 155 2.10 6.68 -6.33
CA LYS A 155 1.43 7.11 -5.11
C LYS A 155 2.25 8.15 -4.38
N LEU A 156 3.56 7.94 -4.23
CA LEU A 156 4.44 8.93 -3.63
C LEU A 156 4.40 10.27 -4.39
N GLU A 157 4.43 10.26 -5.72
CA GLU A 157 4.31 11.49 -6.52
C GLU A 157 2.98 12.22 -6.25
N THR A 158 1.88 11.47 -6.13
CA THR A 158 0.56 12.03 -5.83
C THR A 158 0.53 12.66 -4.44
N VAL A 159 1.11 11.98 -3.44
CA VAL A 159 1.25 12.51 -2.07
C VAL A 159 2.09 13.78 -2.07
N LEU A 160 3.27 13.76 -2.71
CA LEU A 160 4.14 14.92 -2.79
C LEU A 160 3.48 16.11 -3.49
N ARG A 161 2.66 15.89 -4.53
CA ARG A 161 1.88 16.95 -5.16
C ARG A 161 0.90 17.60 -4.18
N SER A 162 0.13 16.80 -3.45
CA SER A 162 -0.80 17.26 -2.41
C SER A 162 -0.07 18.04 -1.32
N VAL A 163 1.08 17.53 -0.86
CA VAL A 163 1.96 18.21 0.11
C VAL A 163 2.40 19.59 -0.40
N LYS A 164 2.86 19.70 -1.66
CA LYS A 164 3.29 21.00 -2.22
C LYS A 164 2.15 22.01 -2.27
N GLU A 165 0.94 21.58 -2.57
CA GLU A 165 -0.25 22.44 -2.54
C GLU A 165 -0.54 22.94 -1.12
N ILE A 166 -0.41 22.08 -0.10
CA ILE A 166 -0.56 22.49 1.30
C ILE A 166 0.54 23.46 1.73
N GLN A 167 1.80 23.18 1.39
CA GLN A 167 2.94 24.06 1.71
C GLN A 167 2.85 25.42 1.01
N ALA A 168 2.13 25.52 -0.12
CA ALA A 168 1.89 26.78 -0.80
C ALA A 168 0.83 27.66 -0.10
N LYS A 169 -0.01 27.07 0.76
CA LYS A 169 -0.98 27.83 1.56
C LYS A 169 -0.23 28.61 2.63
N LYS A 170 -0.63 29.87 2.83
CA LYS A 170 -0.19 30.67 3.98
C LYS A 170 -1.19 30.50 5.13
N PRO A 171 -0.74 30.56 6.40
CA PRO A 171 -1.65 30.66 7.53
C PRO A 171 -2.59 31.86 7.31
N GLN A 172 -3.90 31.63 7.24
CA GLN A 172 -4.85 32.73 7.28
C GLN A 172 -4.80 33.33 8.68
N ALA A 173 -4.44 34.62 8.76
CA ALA A 173 -4.51 35.37 10.00
C ALA A 173 -5.97 35.41 10.47
N HIS A 174 -6.34 34.53 11.40
CA HIS A 174 -7.56 34.72 12.16
C HIS A 174 -7.43 36.04 12.92
N ALA A 175 -8.23 37.02 12.50
CA ALA A 175 -8.32 38.32 13.13
C ALA A 175 -8.57 38.16 14.64
N LYS A 176 -7.52 38.42 15.44
CA LYS A 176 -7.67 38.75 16.85
C LYS A 176 -8.55 40.00 16.93
N LYS A 177 -9.70 39.91 17.62
CA LYS A 177 -10.44 41.10 18.06
C LYS A 177 -9.49 41.96 18.91
N PRO A 178 -9.29 43.25 18.58
CA PRO A 178 -8.39 44.09 19.37
C PRO A 178 -9.08 44.50 20.67
N THR A 179 -8.52 44.11 21.81
CA THR A 179 -8.76 44.84 23.05
C THR A 179 -7.83 46.05 23.05
N GLN A 180 -8.35 47.19 22.60
CA GLN A 180 -7.68 48.48 22.68
C GLN A 180 -7.48 48.87 24.15
N SER A 181 -6.23 48.93 24.58
CA SER A 181 -5.79 49.89 25.59
C SER A 181 -5.47 51.20 24.87
N LYS A 182 -6.22 52.26 25.14
CA LYS A 182 -5.82 53.64 24.84
C LYS A 182 -6.03 54.48 26.09
N HIS A 183 -4.90 54.89 26.66
CA HIS A 183 -4.80 55.92 27.66
C HIS A 183 -4.74 57.27 26.93
N THR A 184 -5.69 58.18 27.18
CA THR A 184 -5.50 59.63 27.00
C THR A 184 -6.41 60.35 27.99
N GLN A 185 -5.81 61.24 28.79
CA GLN A 185 -6.47 62.07 29.80
C GLN A 185 -7.00 63.39 29.20
N THR A 186 -7.79 64.09 30.04
CA THR A 186 -8.30 65.48 30.03
C THR A 186 -9.75 65.63 29.56
N ALA A 187 -10.66 66.38 30.21
CA ALA A 187 -10.73 66.98 31.53
C ALA A 187 -12.23 67.31 31.81
N LYS A 188 -12.70 67.18 33.07
CA LYS A 188 -13.66 68.08 33.76
C LYS A 188 -14.17 67.43 35.05
N GLU A 189 -13.88 68.11 36.15
CA GLU A 189 -14.44 67.90 37.49
C GLU A 189 -15.98 68.03 37.49
N GLU A 190 -16.61 67.45 38.53
CA GLU A 190 -18.06 67.25 38.79
C GLU A 190 -18.65 65.84 38.58
N SER A 191 -17.85 64.77 38.50
CA SER A 191 -18.40 63.39 38.40
C SER A 191 -18.02 62.41 39.52
N GLY A 192 -17.28 62.85 40.54
CA GLY A 192 -16.67 61.95 41.54
C GLY A 192 -17.64 61.11 42.38
N PHE A 193 -18.83 61.64 42.69
CA PHE A 193 -19.79 60.95 43.56
C PHE A 193 -20.73 60.01 42.79
N LEU A 194 -21.23 60.43 41.62
CA LEU A 194 -22.12 59.60 40.78
C LEU A 194 -21.38 58.46 40.07
N LYS A 195 -20.11 58.64 39.73
CA LYS A 195 -19.29 57.61 39.05
C LYS A 195 -18.97 56.43 39.96
N ASN A 196 -18.81 56.67 41.27
CA ASN A 196 -18.60 55.63 42.27
C ASN A 196 -19.89 54.85 42.58
N LEU A 197 -21.04 55.52 42.63
CA LEU A 197 -22.34 54.87 42.81
C LEU A 197 -22.74 54.03 41.59
N CYS A 198 -22.48 54.53 40.39
CA CYS A 198 -22.79 53.84 39.13
C CYS A 198 -21.95 52.55 38.98
N HIS A 199 -20.66 52.57 39.35
CA HIS A 199 -19.82 51.36 39.33
C HIS A 199 -20.34 50.28 40.30
N PHE A 200 -20.84 50.66 41.48
CA PHE A 200 -21.37 49.74 42.49
C PHE A 200 -22.65 49.01 42.04
N ILE A 201 -23.48 49.65 41.21
CA ILE A 201 -24.71 49.07 40.65
C ILE A 201 -24.44 48.32 39.33
N VAL A 202 -23.54 48.83 38.49
CA VAL A 202 -23.24 48.24 37.16
C VAL A 202 -22.51 46.90 37.29
N THR A 203 -21.63 46.73 38.28
CA THR A 203 -20.90 45.47 38.48
C THR A 203 -21.78 44.25 38.82
N PRO A 204 -22.75 44.32 39.76
CA PRO A 204 -23.65 43.19 40.02
C PRO A 204 -24.61 42.94 38.84
N ILE A 205 -25.10 43.99 38.17
CA ILE A 205 -25.94 43.85 36.97
C ILE A 205 -25.18 43.16 35.85
N TRP A 206 -23.92 43.54 35.59
CA TRP A 206 -23.10 42.91 34.56
C TRP A 206 -22.80 41.43 34.85
N LYS A 207 -22.60 41.06 36.13
CA LYS A 207 -22.52 39.67 36.56
C LYS A 207 -23.83 38.91 36.32
N LEU A 208 -24.97 39.53 36.59
CA LEU A 208 -26.30 38.97 36.32
C LEU A 208 -26.53 38.74 34.82
N VAL A 209 -26.22 39.74 33.98
CA VAL A 209 -26.33 39.65 32.52
C VAL A 209 -25.42 38.56 31.97
N LYS A 210 -24.19 38.44 32.49
CA LYS A 210 -23.27 37.36 32.11
C LYS A 210 -23.82 35.98 32.47
N LEU A 211 -24.45 35.83 33.64
CA LEU A 211 -25.11 34.59 34.06
C LEU A 211 -26.29 34.24 33.14
N VAL A 212 -27.16 35.22 32.84
CA VAL A 212 -28.30 35.03 31.93
C VAL A 212 -27.83 34.67 30.52
N CYS A 213 -26.83 35.38 29.99
CA CYS A 213 -26.23 35.08 28.68
C CYS A 213 -25.63 33.67 28.65
N TYR A 214 -24.93 33.25 29.72
CA TYR A 214 -24.41 31.90 29.84
C TYR A 214 -25.53 30.84 29.83
N LEU A 215 -26.62 31.06 30.57
CA LEU A 215 -27.78 30.16 30.59
C LEU A 215 -28.44 30.07 29.20
N ILE A 216 -28.63 31.19 28.50
CA ILE A 216 -29.17 31.21 27.13
C ILE A 216 -28.25 30.43 26.18
N CYS A 217 -26.92 30.64 26.26
CA CYS A 217 -25.98 29.90 25.44
C CYS A 217 -26.04 28.39 25.70
N GLN A 218 -26.24 27.96 26.95
CA GLN A 218 -26.41 26.54 27.27
C GLN A 218 -27.73 25.97 26.74
N LEU A 219 -28.83 26.73 26.82
CA LEU A 219 -30.11 26.33 26.23
C LEU A 219 -30.01 26.19 24.71
N VAL A 220 -29.39 27.15 24.03
CA VAL A 220 -29.18 27.11 22.56
C VAL A 220 -28.33 25.90 22.18
N LYS A 221 -27.25 25.61 22.92
CA LYS A 221 -26.43 24.40 22.70
C LYS A 221 -27.24 23.12 22.92
N GLY A 222 -28.08 23.08 23.95
CA GLY A 222 -28.97 21.95 24.22
C GLY A 222 -29.96 21.72 23.07
N VAL A 223 -30.62 22.77 22.60
CA VAL A 223 -31.56 22.71 21.46
C VAL A 223 -30.85 22.27 20.19
N TRP A 224 -29.66 22.82 19.90
CA TRP A 224 -28.86 22.43 18.74
C TRP A 224 -28.44 20.95 18.81
N CYS A 225 -28.05 20.48 20.00
CA CYS A 225 -27.70 19.08 20.21
C CYS A 225 -28.90 18.15 19.98
N LEU A 226 -30.08 18.51 20.49
CA LEU A 226 -31.32 17.75 20.27
C LEU A 226 -31.70 17.70 18.79
N LEU A 227 -31.64 18.84 18.10
CA LEU A 227 -31.92 18.91 16.67
C LEU A 227 -30.95 18.02 15.87
N LYS A 228 -29.65 18.08 16.17
CA LYS A 228 -28.64 17.22 15.56
C LYS A 228 -28.92 15.74 15.80
N CYS A 229 -29.28 15.36 17.03
CA CYS A 229 -29.65 13.99 17.37
C CYS A 229 -30.88 13.49 16.60
N ILE A 230 -31.91 14.33 16.44
CA ILE A 230 -33.12 13.99 15.67
C ILE A 230 -32.78 13.78 14.20
N VAL A 231 -32.03 14.71 13.59
CA VAL A 231 -31.59 14.60 12.19
C VAL A 231 -30.77 13.33 11.99
N GLN A 232 -29.85 13.02 12.90
CA GLN A 232 -29.02 11.82 12.83
C GLN A 232 -29.86 10.54 12.91
N LYS A 233 -30.87 10.47 13.80
CA LYS A 233 -31.78 9.33 13.91
C LYS A 233 -32.61 9.13 12.65
N ILE A 234 -33.16 10.22 12.09
CA ILE A 234 -33.93 10.18 10.84
C ILE A 234 -33.04 9.67 9.70
N PHE A 235 -31.84 10.25 9.55
CA PHE A 235 -30.90 9.82 8.51
C PHE A 235 -30.52 8.34 8.65
N SER A 236 -30.23 7.88 9.87
CA SER A 236 -29.93 6.47 10.13
C SER A 236 -31.12 5.54 9.81
N GLY A 237 -32.35 5.97 10.09
CA GLY A 237 -33.56 5.23 9.74
C GLY A 237 -33.73 5.10 8.23
N VAL A 238 -33.58 6.22 7.51
CA VAL A 238 -33.64 6.27 6.03
C VAL A 238 -32.57 5.38 5.41
N CYS A 239 -31.31 5.45 5.88
CA CYS A 239 -30.24 4.60 5.38
C CYS A 239 -30.52 3.11 5.58
N THR A 240 -31.08 2.72 6.74
CA THR A 240 -31.43 1.31 7.01
C THR A 240 -32.56 0.85 6.08
N PHE A 241 -33.56 1.69 5.85
CA PHE A 241 -34.66 1.39 4.94
C PHE A 241 -34.18 1.21 3.49
N ILE A 242 -33.34 2.14 3.00
CA ILE A 242 -32.75 2.05 1.65
C ILE A 242 -31.91 0.76 1.53
N LYS A 243 -31.07 0.45 2.52
CA LYS A 243 -30.30 -0.80 2.54
C LYS A 243 -31.20 -2.04 2.43
N GLY A 244 -32.33 -2.06 3.14
CA GLY A 244 -33.32 -3.14 3.05
C GLY A 244 -33.87 -3.31 1.63
N ILE A 245 -34.30 -2.20 1.00
CA ILE A 245 -34.82 -2.21 -0.38
C ILE A 245 -33.75 -2.69 -1.37
N THR A 246 -32.53 -2.13 -1.29
CA THR A 246 -31.44 -2.51 -2.19
C THR A 246 -31.10 -3.99 -2.06
N THR A 247 -31.08 -4.52 -0.84
CA THR A 247 -30.79 -5.94 -0.59
C THR A 247 -31.87 -6.83 -1.19
N ALA A 248 -33.14 -6.48 -1.01
CA ALA A 248 -34.26 -7.24 -1.59
C ALA A 248 -34.25 -7.20 -3.13
N LEU A 249 -33.95 -6.04 -3.73
CA LEU A 249 -33.82 -5.92 -5.19
C LEU A 249 -32.66 -6.76 -5.72
N LEU A 250 -31.49 -6.70 -5.08
CA LEU A 250 -30.33 -7.51 -5.47
C LEU A 250 -30.62 -9.01 -5.36
N ASP A 251 -31.33 -9.45 -4.32
CA ASP A 251 -31.67 -10.86 -4.15
C ASP A 251 -32.58 -11.37 -5.29
N ILE A 252 -33.54 -10.56 -5.75
CA ILE A 252 -34.37 -10.86 -6.92
C ILE A 252 -33.49 -11.03 -8.17
N PHE A 253 -32.54 -10.12 -8.41
CA PHE A 253 -31.63 -10.22 -9.55
C PHE A 253 -30.72 -11.45 -9.47
N ILE A 254 -30.19 -11.76 -8.29
CA ILE A 254 -29.36 -12.95 -8.05
C ILE A 254 -30.16 -14.24 -8.31
N CYS A 255 -31.41 -14.29 -7.85
CA CYS A 255 -32.30 -15.42 -8.10
C CYS A 255 -32.58 -15.61 -9.59
N LEU A 256 -32.91 -14.54 -10.31
CA LEU A 256 -33.13 -14.59 -11.77
C LEU A 256 -31.86 -15.04 -12.52
N ALA A 257 -30.70 -14.50 -12.15
CA ALA A 257 -29.42 -14.90 -12.74
C ALA A 257 -29.11 -16.38 -12.49
N ARG A 258 -29.37 -16.88 -11.28
CA ARG A 258 -29.18 -18.31 -10.94
C ARG A 258 -30.06 -19.22 -11.80
N VAL A 259 -31.32 -18.84 -12.02
CA VAL A 259 -32.22 -19.58 -12.91
C VAL A 259 -31.68 -19.55 -14.34
N GLY A 260 -31.25 -18.39 -14.83
CA GLY A 260 -30.65 -18.24 -16.16
C GLY A 260 -29.42 -19.12 -16.37
N VAL A 261 -28.49 -19.14 -15.40
CA VAL A 261 -27.30 -20.02 -15.42
C VAL A 261 -27.70 -21.50 -15.43
N SER A 262 -28.70 -21.89 -14.66
CA SER A 262 -29.17 -23.28 -14.61
C SER A 262 -29.74 -23.73 -15.95
N ILE A 263 -30.51 -22.86 -16.62
CA ILE A 263 -31.07 -23.13 -17.95
C ILE A 263 -29.94 -23.24 -18.98
N LEU A 264 -29.00 -22.28 -19.00
CA LEU A 264 -27.86 -22.29 -19.92
C LEU A 264 -27.01 -23.56 -19.76
N ASN A 265 -26.76 -23.99 -18.53
CA ASN A 265 -26.03 -25.22 -18.26
C ASN A 265 -26.78 -26.46 -18.76
N GLY A 266 -28.11 -26.49 -18.59
CA GLY A 266 -28.97 -27.54 -19.18
C GLY A 266 -28.88 -27.60 -20.70
N ILE A 267 -28.93 -26.44 -21.37
CA ILE A 267 -28.78 -26.33 -22.83
C ILE A 267 -27.39 -26.81 -23.27
N ALA A 268 -26.33 -26.33 -22.60
CA ALA A 268 -24.95 -26.72 -22.91
C ALA A 268 -24.74 -28.23 -22.77
N LYS A 269 -25.29 -28.86 -21.72
CA LYS A 269 -25.26 -30.30 -21.53
C LYS A 269 -25.98 -31.05 -22.65
N ASN A 270 -27.13 -30.54 -23.10
CA ASN A 270 -27.86 -31.16 -24.20
C ASN A 270 -27.08 -31.05 -25.53
N ILE A 271 -26.51 -29.88 -25.82
CA ILE A 271 -25.65 -29.68 -27.00
C ILE A 271 -24.44 -30.62 -26.96
N TYR A 272 -23.77 -30.74 -25.82
CA TYR A 272 -22.64 -31.64 -25.64
C TYR A 272 -23.02 -33.11 -25.91
N ASN A 273 -24.16 -33.57 -25.39
CA ASN A 273 -24.63 -34.93 -25.61
C ASN A 273 -24.93 -35.19 -27.10
N VAL A 274 -25.61 -34.25 -27.77
CA VAL A 274 -25.88 -34.36 -29.22
C VAL A 274 -24.57 -34.42 -29.99
N LEU A 275 -23.64 -33.50 -29.72
CA LEU A 275 -22.33 -33.46 -30.37
C LEU A 275 -21.55 -34.76 -30.18
N MET A 276 -21.57 -35.33 -28.96
CA MET A 276 -20.89 -36.59 -28.65
C MET A 276 -21.50 -37.78 -29.42
N VAL A 277 -22.84 -37.83 -29.55
CA VAL A 277 -23.51 -38.86 -30.36
C VAL A 277 -23.16 -38.69 -31.84
N THR A 278 -23.24 -37.47 -32.37
CA THR A 278 -22.85 -37.18 -33.75
C THR A 278 -21.40 -37.57 -34.03
N TYR A 279 -20.48 -37.23 -33.12
CA TYR A 279 -19.08 -37.63 -33.21
C TYR A 279 -18.91 -39.15 -33.25
N ARG A 280 -19.61 -39.90 -32.38
CA ARG A 280 -19.55 -41.36 -32.38
C ARG A 280 -20.10 -41.98 -33.66
N ILE A 281 -21.15 -41.41 -34.23
CA ILE A 281 -21.71 -41.89 -35.50
C ILE A 281 -20.73 -41.61 -36.64
N LEU A 282 -20.10 -40.44 -36.65
CA LEU A 282 -19.17 -40.03 -37.70
C LEU A 282 -17.80 -40.71 -37.60
N SER A 283 -17.35 -41.08 -36.41
CA SER A 283 -16.05 -41.72 -36.22
C SER A 283 -15.96 -43.09 -36.90
N VAL A 284 -17.07 -43.83 -37.00
CA VAL A 284 -17.12 -45.15 -37.64
C VAL A 284 -16.74 -45.07 -39.14
N PRO A 285 -17.44 -44.29 -40.00
CA PRO A 285 -17.06 -44.17 -41.40
C PRO A 285 -15.72 -43.44 -41.60
N VAL A 286 -15.39 -42.45 -40.75
CA VAL A 286 -14.12 -41.73 -40.86
C VAL A 286 -12.93 -42.66 -40.59
N ASN A 287 -12.99 -43.49 -39.55
CA ASN A 287 -11.94 -44.46 -39.26
C ASN A 287 -11.84 -45.51 -40.38
N LEU A 288 -12.97 -45.99 -40.91
CA LEU A 288 -12.98 -46.91 -42.05
C LEU A 288 -12.29 -46.30 -43.28
N ILE A 289 -12.57 -45.03 -43.60
CA ILE A 289 -11.92 -44.33 -44.71
C ILE A 289 -10.41 -44.17 -44.43
N LEU A 290 -10.03 -43.81 -43.21
CA LEU A 290 -8.63 -43.72 -42.79
C LEU A 290 -7.88 -45.05 -42.97
N ASP A 291 -8.50 -46.17 -42.59
CA ASP A 291 -7.94 -47.51 -42.77
C ASP A 291 -7.80 -47.88 -44.26
N ILE A 292 -8.82 -47.58 -45.07
CA ILE A 292 -8.78 -47.81 -46.53
C ILE A 292 -7.67 -46.98 -47.19
N VAL A 293 -7.52 -45.70 -46.81
CA VAL A 293 -6.51 -44.80 -47.38
C VAL A 293 -5.10 -45.17 -46.92
N SER A 294 -4.94 -45.73 -45.71
CA SER A 294 -3.64 -46.11 -45.17
C SER A 294 -3.18 -47.50 -45.62
N PHE A 295 -4.08 -48.41 -46.04
CA PHE A 295 -3.73 -49.75 -46.52
C PHE A 295 -2.71 -49.77 -47.69
N PRO A 296 -2.83 -48.93 -48.75
CA PRO A 296 -1.80 -48.81 -49.80
C PRO A 296 -0.44 -48.36 -49.26
N PHE A 297 -0.42 -47.47 -48.26
CA PHE A 297 0.82 -46.98 -47.67
C PHE A 297 1.55 -48.06 -46.88
N TYR A 298 0.84 -48.87 -46.09
CA TYR A 298 1.43 -49.98 -45.35
C TYR A 298 1.94 -51.09 -46.29
N THR A 299 1.20 -51.40 -47.35
CA THR A 299 1.61 -52.40 -48.33
C THR A 299 2.82 -51.94 -49.15
N LEU A 300 2.87 -50.67 -49.58
CA LEU A 300 4.03 -50.10 -50.25
C LEU A 300 5.27 -50.06 -49.33
N GLY A 301 5.10 -49.80 -48.04
CA GLY A 301 6.18 -49.79 -47.05
C GLY A 301 6.79 -51.17 -46.76
N ALA A 302 6.04 -52.26 -46.95
CA ALA A 302 6.51 -53.63 -46.70
C ALA A 302 7.34 -54.23 -47.86
N ILE A 303 7.16 -53.72 -49.09
CA ILE A 303 7.82 -54.24 -50.30
C ILE A 303 9.36 -54.20 -50.22
N PRO A 304 10.02 -53.12 -49.76
CA PRO A 304 11.48 -53.07 -49.65
C PRO A 304 12.05 -54.08 -48.65
N GLY A 305 11.33 -54.37 -47.55
CA GLY A 305 11.76 -55.34 -46.54
C GLY A 305 11.78 -56.76 -47.09
N VAL A 306 10.70 -57.17 -47.77
CA VAL A 306 10.61 -58.48 -48.40
C VAL A 306 11.66 -58.66 -49.49
N LEU A 307 11.89 -57.64 -50.33
CA LEU A 307 12.95 -57.66 -51.34
C LEU A 307 14.34 -57.81 -50.73
N LYS A 308 14.62 -57.15 -49.61
CA LYS A 308 15.89 -57.25 -48.89
C LYS A 308 16.12 -58.65 -48.33
N ASP A 309 15.10 -59.26 -47.74
CA ASP A 309 15.19 -60.60 -47.17
C ASP A 309 15.39 -61.68 -48.25
N ILE A 310 14.69 -61.55 -49.39
CA ILE A 310 14.89 -62.43 -50.55
C ILE A 310 16.31 -62.29 -51.10
N ALA A 311 16.79 -61.06 -51.27
CA ALA A 311 18.14 -60.79 -51.76
C ALA A 311 19.21 -61.36 -50.81
N SER A 312 19.01 -61.23 -49.49
CA SER A 312 19.90 -61.80 -48.47
C SER A 312 19.89 -63.34 -48.50
N GLY A 313 18.72 -63.96 -48.68
CA GLY A 313 18.60 -65.41 -48.80
C GLY A 313 19.30 -65.97 -50.03
N ILE A 314 19.09 -65.35 -51.19
CA ILE A 314 19.75 -65.75 -52.45
C ILE A 314 21.26 -65.53 -52.36
N GLY A 315 21.71 -64.38 -51.85
CA GLY A 315 23.13 -64.08 -51.67
C GLY A 315 23.82 -65.07 -50.72
N GLY A 316 23.16 -65.45 -49.62
CA GLY A 316 23.65 -66.47 -48.70
C GLY A 316 23.81 -67.84 -49.37
N ALA A 317 22.85 -68.26 -50.20
CA ALA A 317 22.93 -69.51 -50.94
C ALA A 317 24.11 -69.52 -51.95
N PHE A 318 24.32 -68.42 -52.68
CA PHE A 318 25.45 -68.30 -53.61
C PHE A 318 26.80 -68.37 -52.89
N ILE A 319 26.96 -67.69 -51.74
CA ILE A 319 28.19 -67.74 -50.94
C ILE A 319 28.45 -69.18 -50.44
N LEU A 320 27.40 -69.89 -50.02
CA LEU A 320 27.52 -71.27 -49.58
C LEU A 320 28.07 -72.18 -50.70
N VAL A 321 27.56 -72.02 -51.92
CA VAL A 321 28.03 -72.77 -53.10
C VAL A 321 29.50 -72.45 -53.41
N ILE A 322 29.88 -71.16 -53.42
CA ILE A 322 31.28 -70.76 -53.66
C ILE A 322 32.21 -71.35 -52.59
N ASN A 323 31.83 -71.30 -51.32
CA ASN A 323 32.61 -71.85 -50.21
C ASN A 323 32.76 -73.36 -50.30
N ALA A 324 31.70 -74.08 -50.65
CA ALA A 324 31.73 -75.53 -50.87
C ALA A 324 32.68 -75.89 -52.02
N THR A 325 32.58 -75.17 -53.14
CA THR A 325 33.42 -75.39 -54.33
C THR A 325 34.89 -75.09 -54.03
N THR A 326 35.17 -73.98 -53.34
CA THR A 326 36.54 -73.59 -52.94
C THR A 326 37.14 -74.60 -51.96
N SER A 327 36.34 -75.12 -51.02
CA SER A 327 36.77 -76.15 -50.08
C SER A 327 37.11 -77.46 -50.79
N LEU A 328 36.30 -77.84 -51.80
CA LEU A 328 36.57 -79.01 -52.64
C LEU A 328 37.88 -78.85 -53.41
N VAL A 329 38.10 -77.68 -54.04
CA VAL A 329 39.34 -77.37 -54.77
C VAL A 329 40.56 -77.39 -53.85
N LYS A 330 40.46 -76.80 -52.65
CA LYS A 330 41.54 -76.85 -51.64
C LYS A 330 41.85 -78.29 -51.22
N GLY A 331 40.81 -79.10 -50.98
CA GLY A 331 40.96 -80.52 -50.66
C GLY A 331 41.67 -81.29 -51.77
N LEU A 332 41.23 -81.11 -53.02
CA LEU A 332 41.87 -81.68 -54.20
C LEU A 332 43.33 -81.24 -54.34
N ASN A 333 43.61 -79.95 -54.17
CA ASN A 333 44.97 -79.42 -54.27
C ASN A 333 45.89 -79.96 -53.16
N HIS A 334 45.35 -80.20 -51.96
CA HIS A 334 46.10 -80.82 -50.87
C HIS A 334 46.45 -82.29 -51.16
N VAL A 335 45.52 -83.04 -51.77
CA VAL A 335 45.75 -84.42 -52.24
C VAL A 335 46.81 -84.45 -53.34
N VAL A 336 46.73 -83.53 -54.32
CA VAL A 336 47.72 -83.41 -55.40
C VAL A 336 49.10 -83.07 -54.84
N SER A 337 49.19 -82.10 -53.91
CA SER A 337 50.45 -81.74 -53.24
C SER A 337 51.05 -82.91 -52.44
N PHE A 338 50.23 -83.67 -51.72
CA PHE A 338 50.66 -84.87 -51.00
C PHE A 338 51.14 -85.99 -51.92
N LEU A 339 50.51 -86.16 -53.09
CA LEU A 339 50.96 -87.11 -54.10
C LEU A 339 52.26 -86.63 -54.77
N ALA A 340 52.39 -85.34 -55.06
CA ALA A 340 53.58 -84.74 -55.64
C ALA A 340 54.80 -84.86 -54.70
N SER A 341 54.63 -84.62 -53.39
CA SER A 341 55.70 -84.77 -52.40
C SER A 341 56.16 -86.22 -52.22
N LYS A 342 55.34 -87.19 -52.61
CA LYS A 342 55.68 -88.62 -52.59
C LYS A 342 56.43 -89.09 -53.84
N ILE A 343 56.39 -88.30 -54.91
CA ILE A 343 57.00 -88.61 -56.22
C ILE A 343 58.29 -87.80 -56.44
N LEU A 344 58.43 -86.63 -55.81
CA LEU A 344 59.64 -85.80 -55.89
C LEU A 344 60.69 -86.24 -54.83
N PRO A 345 61.91 -86.62 -55.22
CA PRO A 345 62.97 -87.02 -54.30
C PRO A 345 63.55 -85.82 -53.55
N THR A 346 63.60 -85.90 -52.22
CA THR A 346 64.26 -84.91 -51.35
C THR A 346 65.77 -85.01 -51.46
N THR A 347 66.42 -83.99 -52.01
CA THR A 347 67.84 -83.72 -51.78
C THR A 347 68.04 -83.15 -50.38
N VAL A 348 69.00 -83.73 -49.67
CA VAL A 348 69.48 -83.39 -48.32
C VAL A 348 70.14 -82.01 -48.29
N PHE A 349 69.81 -81.20 -47.28
CA PHE A 349 70.75 -80.60 -46.33
C PHE A 349 70.04 -80.28 -45.01
#